data_AF-A0A960S4W0-F1
#
_entry.id   AF-A0A960S4W0-F1
#
_cell.length_a   1.000
_cell.length_b   1.000
_cell.length_c   1.000
_cell.angle_alpha   90.00
_cell.angle_beta   90.00
_cell.angle_gamma   90.00
#
_symmetry.space_group_name_H-M   'P 1'
#
loop_
_entity.id
_entity.type
_entity.pdbx_description
1 polymer ?
#
loop_
_entity_poly.entity_id
_entity_poly.type
_entity_poly.pdbx_seq_one_letter_code
_entity_poly.pdbx_strand_id
1 'polypeptide(L)'
;MPSNAVFVPPPPGDTLSRAIADLERFIHDYSNIPPLIKAALLHVQFETIHPFTDGNGRTGRLLVTLFLWQEKLLELPLLYLSEFFKKHQSLYYEHLQAYRNTPPAIESWLNFFL
;
A
#
# COMPACT_ATOMS: atom_id res chain seq x y z
N MET A 1 4.62 -4.81 25.98
CA MET A 1 3.67 -4.60 24.86
C MET A 1 3.52 -3.11 24.67
N PRO A 2 3.69 -2.52 23.47
CA PRO A 2 3.54 -1.08 23.32
C PRO A 2 2.05 -0.75 23.47
N SER A 3 1.67 -0.20 24.62
CA SER A 3 0.29 0.01 25.06
C SER A 3 -0.47 1.11 24.30
N ASN A 4 0.19 1.82 23.36
CA ASN A 4 -0.39 2.92 22.58
C ASN A 4 -0.26 2.74 21.05
N ALA A 5 0.01 1.51 20.56
CA ALA A 5 0.08 1.28 19.13
C ALA A 5 -1.31 1.31 18.49
N VAL A 6 -1.53 2.24 17.55
CA VAL A 6 -2.78 2.35 16.76
C VAL A 6 -2.98 1.14 15.84
N PHE A 7 -1.91 0.46 15.47
CA PHE A 7 -1.93 -0.77 14.68
C PHE A 7 -0.68 -1.61 14.96
N VAL A 8 -0.83 -2.94 14.96
CA VAL A 8 0.28 -3.90 15.07
C VAL A 8 0.38 -4.68 13.76
N PRO A 9 1.48 -4.56 13.00
CA PRO A 9 1.66 -5.28 11.75
C PRO A 9 1.90 -6.79 11.98
N PRO A 10 1.87 -7.61 10.91
CA PRO A 10 2.23 -9.02 10.99
C PRO A 10 3.58 -9.23 11.72
N PRO A 11 3.66 -10.17 12.68
CA PRO A 11 4.90 -10.42 13.39
C PRO A 11 5.97 -10.98 12.43
N PRO A 12 7.27 -10.73 12.72
CA PRO A 12 8.36 -11.33 11.96
C PRO A 12 8.28 -12.87 11.90
N GLY A 13 8.87 -13.45 10.86
CA GLY A 13 8.84 -14.89 10.60
C GLY A 13 7.80 -15.26 9.53
N ASP A 14 7.27 -16.48 9.61
CA ASP A 14 6.45 -17.08 8.54
C ASP A 14 5.24 -16.25 8.14
N THR A 15 4.59 -15.56 9.07
CA THR A 15 3.41 -14.74 8.78
C THR A 15 3.77 -13.55 7.91
N LEU A 16 4.86 -12.84 8.24
CA LEU A 16 5.37 -11.75 7.41
C LEU A 16 5.83 -12.25 6.04
N SER A 17 6.58 -13.35 6.00
CA SER A 17 7.06 -13.94 4.74
C SER A 17 5.91 -14.36 3.83
N ARG A 18 4.85 -14.98 4.37
CA ARG A 18 3.65 -15.31 3.60
C ARG A 18 2.95 -14.06 3.07
N ALA A 19 2.77 -13.03 3.90
CA ALA A 19 2.09 -11.81 3.50
C ALA A 19 2.83 -11.08 2.36
N ILE A 20 4.16 -11.04 2.40
CA ILE A 20 4.97 -10.49 1.31
C ILE A 20 4.87 -11.35 0.05
N ALA A 21 4.92 -12.68 0.19
CA ALA A 21 4.76 -13.58 -0.95
C ALA A 21 3.37 -13.48 -1.60
N ASP A 22 2.31 -13.27 -0.80
CA ASP A 22 0.96 -13.01 -1.30
C ASP A 22 0.89 -11.69 -2.06
N LEU A 23 1.51 -10.63 -1.52
CA LEU A 23 1.59 -9.34 -2.20
C LEU A 23 2.37 -9.43 -3.52
N GLU A 24 3.49 -10.15 -3.54
CA GLU A 24 4.28 -10.39 -4.75
C GLU A 24 3.46 -11.15 -5.81
N ARG A 25 2.74 -12.21 -5.40
CA ARG A 25 1.83 -12.94 -6.29
C ARG A 25 0.75 -12.01 -6.86
N PHE A 26 0.15 -11.18 -6.01
CA PHE A 26 -0.85 -10.20 -6.44
C PHE A 26 -0.27 -9.23 -7.48
N ILE A 27 0.94 -8.70 -7.26
CA ILE A 27 1.61 -7.79 -8.21
C ILE A 27 1.77 -8.44 -9.59
N HIS A 28 2.14 -9.71 -9.64
CA HIS A 28 2.37 -10.45 -10.90
C HIS A 28 1.12 -11.14 -11.47
N ASP A 29 -0.02 -11.06 -10.80
CA ASP A 29 -1.26 -11.66 -11.29
C ASP A 29 -1.81 -10.90 -12.52
N TYR A 30 -2.07 -11.60 -13.60
CA TYR A 30 -2.61 -11.05 -14.85
C TYR A 30 -4.14 -10.97 -14.87
N SER A 31 -4.76 -10.85 -13.70
CA SER A 31 -6.20 -10.64 -13.59
C SER A 31 -6.64 -9.31 -14.23
N ASN A 32 -7.92 -9.22 -14.60
CA ASN A 32 -8.54 -8.06 -15.26
C ASN A 32 -8.71 -6.82 -14.35
N ILE A 33 -7.87 -6.65 -13.34
CA ILE A 33 -7.90 -5.48 -12.45
C ILE A 33 -7.22 -4.30 -13.16
N PRO A 34 -7.88 -3.14 -13.31
CA PRO A 34 -7.25 -1.94 -13.85
C PRO A 34 -5.95 -1.60 -13.10
N PRO A 35 -4.84 -1.29 -13.79
CA PRO A 35 -3.55 -1.07 -13.12
C PRO A 35 -3.58 0.00 -12.03
N LEU A 36 -4.36 1.08 -12.19
CA LEU A 36 -4.48 2.11 -11.16
C LEU A 36 -5.13 1.58 -9.86
N ILE A 37 -6.17 0.74 -9.99
CA ILE A 37 -6.80 0.07 -8.84
C ILE A 37 -5.79 -0.87 -8.18
N LYS A 38 -5.04 -1.63 -8.99
CA LYS A 38 -4.01 -2.54 -8.50
C LYS A 38 -2.89 -1.81 -7.75
N ALA A 39 -2.46 -0.64 -8.26
CA ALA A 39 -1.48 0.22 -7.62
C ALA A 39 -1.98 0.76 -6.27
N ALA A 40 -3.25 1.17 -6.19
CA ALA A 40 -3.87 1.59 -4.94
C ALA A 40 -3.86 0.47 -3.89
N LEU A 41 -4.29 -0.74 -4.28
CA LEU A 41 -4.32 -1.91 -3.39
C LEU A 41 -2.92 -2.35 -2.97
N LEU A 42 -1.96 -2.34 -3.90
CA LEU A 42 -0.55 -2.62 -3.65
C LEU A 42 -0.01 -1.69 -2.55
N HIS A 43 -0.27 -0.39 -2.66
CA HIS A 43 0.23 0.59 -1.69
C HIS A 43 -0.30 0.33 -0.29
N VAL A 44 -1.62 0.23 -0.12
CA VAL A 44 -2.24 0.07 1.20
C VAL A 44 -1.91 -1.27 1.82
N GLN A 45 -1.79 -2.32 1.02
CA GLN A 45 -1.40 -3.64 1.49
C GLN A 45 0.07 -3.64 1.94
N PHE A 46 0.98 -3.02 1.19
CA PHE A 46 2.38 -2.90 1.59
C PHE A 46 2.53 -2.11 2.91
N GLU A 47 1.85 -0.97 3.04
CA GLU A 47 1.84 -0.17 4.27
C GLU A 47 1.22 -0.92 5.47
N THR A 48 0.31 -1.85 5.20
CA THR A 48 -0.32 -2.71 6.22
C THR A 48 0.59 -3.86 6.64
N ILE A 49 1.31 -4.47 5.69
CA ILE A 49 2.30 -5.52 6.00
C ILE A 49 3.49 -4.93 6.77
N HIS A 50 3.92 -3.72 6.40
CA HIS A 50 4.97 -2.97 7.09
C HIS A 50 6.26 -3.79 7.33
N PRO A 51 6.89 -4.34 6.27
CA PRO A 51 7.93 -5.37 6.40
C PRO A 51 9.26 -4.89 6.99
N PHE A 52 9.54 -3.60 6.92
CA PHE A 52 10.83 -3.04 7.36
C PHE A 52 10.72 -2.36 8.72
N THR A 53 11.86 -2.19 9.40
CA THR A 53 11.94 -1.45 10.67
C THR A 53 11.80 0.06 10.49
N ASP A 54 12.21 0.59 9.34
CA ASP A 54 12.00 1.97 8.89
C ASP A 54 11.90 2.00 7.36
N GLY A 55 11.34 3.07 6.81
CA GLY A 55 11.34 3.34 5.37
C GLY A 55 10.14 2.79 4.61
N ASN A 56 9.21 2.09 5.28
CA ASN A 56 8.02 1.53 4.64
C ASN A 56 7.27 2.57 3.79
N GLY A 57 6.94 3.73 4.36
CA GLY A 57 6.29 4.82 3.61
C GLY A 57 7.03 5.24 2.32
N ARG A 58 8.36 5.30 2.36
CA ARG A 58 9.18 5.67 1.18
C ARG A 58 9.13 4.55 0.14
N THR A 59 9.28 3.30 0.59
CA THR A 59 9.26 2.13 -0.27
C THR A 59 7.88 1.90 -0.88
N GLY A 60 6.79 2.05 -0.12
CA GLY A 60 5.42 1.90 -0.60
C GLY A 60 5.10 2.87 -1.75
N ARG A 61 5.49 4.14 -1.60
CA ARG A 61 5.35 5.14 -2.69
C ARG A 61 6.21 4.80 -3.90
N LEU A 62 7.45 4.35 -3.69
CA LEU A 62 8.33 3.94 -4.78
C LEU A 62 7.77 2.74 -5.53
N LEU A 63 7.23 1.74 -4.82
CA LEU A 63 6.63 0.55 -5.43
C LEU A 63 5.45 0.91 -6.34
N VAL A 64 4.59 1.86 -5.95
CA VAL A 64 3.52 2.36 -6.83
C VAL A 64 4.10 2.95 -8.12
N THR A 65 5.08 3.84 -8.00
CA THR A 65 5.70 4.49 -9.16
C THR A 65 6.35 3.48 -10.11
N LEU A 66 7.08 2.50 -9.56
CA LEU A 66 7.72 1.45 -10.35
C LEU A 66 6.69 0.53 -11.01
N PHE A 67 5.63 0.16 -10.29
CA PHE A 67 4.54 -0.65 -10.82
C PHE A 67 3.86 0.05 -12.01
N LEU A 68 3.48 1.32 -11.86
CA LEU A 68 2.81 2.07 -12.94
C LEU A 68 3.73 2.31 -14.14
N TRP A 69 5.03 2.46 -13.91
CA TRP A 69 6.03 2.53 -14.98
C TRP A 69 6.16 1.19 -15.73
N GLN A 70 6.19 0.07 -15.00
CA GLN A 70 6.21 -1.28 -15.59
C GLN A 70 4.95 -1.57 -16.42
N GLU A 71 3.79 -1.11 -15.95
CA GLU A 71 2.50 -1.18 -16.67
C GLU A 71 2.39 -0.19 -17.83
N LYS A 72 3.45 0.56 -18.14
CA LYS A 72 3.53 1.56 -19.24
C LYS A 72 2.52 2.69 -19.13
N LEU A 73 2.05 3.00 -17.92
CA LEU A 73 1.20 4.16 -17.65
C LEU A 73 2.00 5.44 -17.35
N LEU A 74 3.29 5.29 -17.08
CA LEU A 74 4.23 6.39 -16.95
C LEU A 74 5.34 6.23 -17.99
N GLU A 75 5.74 7.33 -18.64
CA GLU A 75 6.90 7.32 -19.55
C GLU A 75 8.23 7.25 -18.76
N LEU A 76 8.27 7.93 -17.62
CA LEU A 76 9.36 7.95 -16.66
C LEU A 76 8.82 7.60 -15.27
N PRO A 77 9.62 6.98 -14.37
CA PRO A 77 9.20 6.65 -13.01
C PRO A 77 9.16 7.89 -12.11
N LEU A 78 8.38 8.90 -12.51
CA LEU A 78 8.22 10.18 -11.86
C LEU A 78 6.73 10.37 -11.51
N LEU A 79 6.37 10.01 -10.29
CA LEU A 79 5.04 10.24 -9.75
C LEU A 79 5.15 10.86 -8.35
N TYR A 80 4.54 12.02 -8.14
CA TYR A 80 4.74 12.82 -6.94
C TYR A 80 3.67 12.58 -5.85
N LEU A 81 3.49 11.30 -5.48
CA LEU A 81 2.51 10.88 -4.45
C LEU A 81 2.77 11.49 -3.08
N SER A 82 4.04 11.73 -2.74
CA SER A 82 4.44 12.27 -1.43
C SER A 82 3.76 13.60 -1.11
N GLU A 83 3.62 14.49 -2.10
CA GLU A 83 3.00 15.80 -1.91
C GLU A 83 1.50 15.68 -1.64
N PHE A 84 0.81 14.84 -2.42
CA PHE A 84 -0.62 14.59 -2.23
C PHE A 84 -0.92 14.01 -0.85
N PHE A 85 -0.20 12.96 -0.43
CA PHE A 85 -0.42 12.35 0.90
C PHE A 85 -0.02 13.30 2.03
N LYS A 86 1.00 14.13 1.85
CA LYS A 86 1.37 15.14 2.85
C LYS A 86 0.27 16.19 3.00
N LYS A 87 -0.29 16.68 1.88
CA LYS A 87 -1.39 17.65 1.89
C LYS A 87 -2.65 17.10 2.55
N HIS A 88 -2.93 15.81 2.37
CA HIS A 88 -4.12 15.13 2.91
C HIS A 88 -3.78 14.12 4.02
N GLN A 89 -2.76 14.41 4.84
CA GLN A 89 -2.17 13.44 5.77
C GLN A 89 -3.17 12.82 6.75
N SER A 90 -4.10 13.62 7.29
CA SER A 90 -5.11 13.10 8.22
C SER A 90 -6.01 12.07 7.53
N LEU A 91 -6.51 12.40 6.33
CA LEU A 91 -7.36 11.51 5.53
C LEU A 91 -6.60 10.26 5.09
N TYR A 92 -5.33 10.41 4.70
CA TYR A 92 -4.47 9.28 4.35
C TYR A 92 -4.41 8.24 5.47
N TYR A 93 -4.14 8.67 6.71
CA TYR A 93 -4.10 7.76 7.85
C TYR A 93 -5.47 7.22 8.24
N GLU A 94 -6.53 8.02 8.11
CA GLU A 94 -7.91 7.59 8.34
C GLU A 94 -8.29 6.44 7.39
N HIS A 95 -8.10 6.62 6.08
CA HIS A 95 -8.41 5.60 5.08
C HIS A 95 -7.51 4.37 5.21
N LEU A 96 -6.23 4.54 5.54
CA LEU A 96 -5.32 3.43 5.82
C LEU A 96 -5.80 2.61 7.03
N GLN A 97 -6.26 3.27 8.09
CA GLN A 97 -6.79 2.58 9.26
C GLN A 97 -8.12 1.89 8.95
N ALA A 98 -9.00 2.54 8.18
CA ALA A 98 -10.27 1.95 7.74
C ALA A 98 -10.06 0.70 6.87
N TYR A 99 -9.03 0.69 6.01
CA TYR A 99 -8.64 -0.50 5.24
C TYR A 99 -8.21 -1.67 6.13
N ARG A 100 -7.58 -1.40 7.28
CA ARG A 100 -7.10 -2.43 8.22
C ARG A 100 -8.21 -3.03 9.09
N ASN A 101 -9.41 -2.43 9.10
CA ASN A 101 -10.54 -2.96 9.85
C ASN A 101 -11.08 -4.25 9.21
N THR A 102 -11.94 -4.97 9.95
CA THR A 102 -12.68 -6.12 9.42
C THR A 102 -14.17 -5.79 9.41
N PRO A 103 -14.83 -5.74 8.23
CA PRO A 103 -14.26 -5.92 6.89
C PRO A 103 -13.38 -4.72 6.45
N PRO A 104 -12.43 -4.93 5.51
CA PRO A 104 -11.58 -3.85 5.01
C PRO A 104 -12.40 -2.86 4.17
N ALA A 105 -12.25 -1.56 4.46
CA ALA A 105 -12.92 -0.48 3.72
C ALA A 105 -12.24 -0.20 2.36
N ILE A 106 -12.29 -1.17 1.44
CA ILE A 106 -11.61 -1.11 0.14
C ILE A 106 -12.06 0.09 -0.70
N GLU A 107 -13.37 0.28 -0.86
CA GLU A 107 -13.92 1.38 -1.66
C GLU A 107 -13.50 2.76 -1.15
N SER A 108 -13.47 2.92 0.18
CA SER A 108 -13.03 4.16 0.82
C SER A 108 -11.58 4.49 0.47
N TRP A 109 -10.71 3.48 0.50
CA TRP A 109 -9.31 3.64 0.10
C TRP A 109 -9.16 3.97 -1.39
N LEU A 110 -9.89 3.27 -2.26
CA LEU A 110 -9.83 3.52 -3.71
C LEU A 110 -10.28 4.93 -4.06
N ASN A 111 -11.36 5.43 -3.44
CA ASN A 111 -11.88 6.78 -3.66
C ASN A 111 -10.93 7.89 -3.19
N PHE A 112 -10.09 7.62 -2.19
CA PHE A 112 -9.08 8.57 -1.73
C PHE A 112 -7.81 8.55 -2.60
N PHE A 113 -7.44 7.37 -3.09
CA PHE A 113 -6.17 7.17 -3.80
C PHE A 113 -6.20 7.59 -5.26
N LEU A 114 -7.35 7.40 -5.95
CA LEU A 114 -7.56 7.69 -7.37
C LEU A 114 -8.07 9.11 -7.60
#